data_AF-A0A3A4JPZ2-F1
#
_entry.id   AF-A0A3A4JPZ2-F1
#
_cell.length_a   1.000
_cell.length_b   1.000
_cell.length_c   1.000
_cell.angle_alpha   90.00
_cell.angle_beta   90.00
_cell.angle_gamma   90.00
#
_symmetry.space_group_name_H-M   'P 1'
#
loop_
_entity.id
_entity.type
_entity.pdbx_description
1 polymer ?
#
loop_
_entity_poly.entity_id
_entity_poly.type
_entity_poly.pdbx_seq_one_letter_code
_entity_poly.pdbx_strand_id
1 'polypeptide(L)'
;MDKTILLLEDDESIIRDNQKVRTPPDFCLRVMMTAELRNCGFLDIALTLQRKNALIAIIVGGFLSECRISAGPKIVRLLRERGITCPIIGCSGNSALENSFIENGADSFVLRGMVDGAAPLRKILELIQS
;
A
#
# COMPACT_ATOMS: atom_id res chain seq x y z
N MET A 1 12.63 -9.89 13.71
CA MET A 1 11.20 -9.89 13.33
C MET A 1 11.15 -9.30 11.94
N ASP A 2 10.52 -10.00 11.00
CA ASP A 2 10.58 -9.62 9.59
C ASP A 2 9.93 -8.26 9.36
N LYS A 3 10.61 -7.43 8.58
CA LYS A 3 10.11 -6.15 8.11
C LYS A 3 8.98 -6.38 7.13
N THR A 4 7.85 -5.71 7.32
CA THR A 4 6.63 -5.94 6.55
C THR A 4 6.29 -4.71 5.73
N ILE A 5 6.05 -4.92 4.44
CA ILE A 5 5.39 -3.96 3.55
C ILE A 5 3.95 -4.45 3.37
N LEU A 6 2.97 -3.61 3.69
CA LEU A 6 1.56 -3.93 3.44
C LEU A 6 1.16 -3.45 2.05
N LEU A 7 0.61 -4.35 1.24
CA LEU A 7 -0.01 -4.02 -0.04
C LEU A 7 -1.53 -4.09 0.10
N LEU A 8 -2.20 -2.95 -0.03
CA LEU A 8 -3.66 -2.84 -0.04
C LEU A 8 -4.12 -2.73 -1.49
N GLU A 9 -4.48 -3.87 -2.07
CA GLU A 9 -4.78 -4.03 -3.49
C GLU A 9 -5.78 -5.17 -3.69
N ASP A 10 -6.70 -5.03 -4.63
CA ASP A 10 -7.63 -6.10 -5.01
C ASP A 10 -7.50 -6.57 -6.46
N ASP A 11 -6.74 -5.85 -7.29
CA ASP A 11 -6.43 -6.30 -8.64
C ASP A 11 -5.41 -7.45 -8.61
N GLU A 12 -5.87 -8.66 -8.98
CA GLU A 12 -5.05 -9.87 -8.97
C GLU A 12 -3.79 -9.77 -9.84
N SER A 13 -3.85 -9.04 -10.96
CA SER A 13 -2.69 -8.89 -11.86
C SER A 13 -1.61 -8.06 -11.20
N ILE A 14 -2.00 -6.97 -10.52
CA ILE A 14 -1.10 -6.10 -9.77
C ILE A 14 -0.50 -6.84 -8.58
N ILE A 15 -1.32 -7.58 -7.84
CA ILE A 15 -0.86 -8.40 -6.71
C ILE A 15 0.19 -9.39 -7.20
N ARG A 16 -0.11 -10.11 -8.28
CA ARG A 16 0.80 -11.10 -8.87
C ARG A 16 2.12 -10.49 -9.31
N ASP A 17 2.10 -9.29 -9.88
CA ASP A 17 3.32 -8.61 -10.29
C ASP A 17 4.17 -8.16 -9.09
N ASN A 18 3.54 -7.69 -8.01
CA ASN A 18 4.26 -7.38 -6.78
C ASN A 18 4.88 -8.62 -6.13
N GLN A 19 4.19 -9.78 -6.18
CA GLN A 19 4.71 -11.05 -5.65
C GLN A 19 5.92 -11.61 -6.42
N LYS A 20 6.11 -11.20 -7.69
CA LYS A 20 7.30 -11.57 -8.48
C LYS A 20 8.53 -10.76 -8.10
N VAL A 21 8.38 -9.64 -7.40
CA VAL A 21 9.51 -8.80 -7.01
C VAL A 21 10.28 -9.49 -5.89
N ARG A 22 11.59 -9.66 -6.10
CA ARG A 22 12.48 -10.19 -5.06
C ARG A 22 12.67 -9.15 -3.96
N THR A 23 12.18 -9.44 -2.76
CA THR A 23 12.45 -8.66 -1.56
C THR A 23 13.73 -9.16 -0.87
N PRO A 24 14.39 -8.33 -0.04
CA PRO A 24 15.46 -8.80 0.83
C PRO A 24 14.97 -9.91 1.78
N PRO A 25 15.86 -10.77 2.31
CA PRO A 25 15.49 -11.96 3.09
C PRO A 25 14.70 -11.66 4.37
N ASP A 26 14.91 -10.49 4.95
CA ASP A 26 14.27 -10.00 6.17
C ASP A 26 12.96 -9.22 5.90
N PHE A 27 12.54 -9.16 4.63
CA PHE A 27 11.34 -8.44 4.20
C PHE A 27 10.23 -9.39 3.75
N CYS A 28 9.02 -9.11 4.21
CA CYS A 28 7.79 -9.78 3.81
C CYS A 28 6.84 -8.76 3.16
N LEU A 29 6.38 -9.10 1.95
CA LEU A 29 5.23 -8.42 1.35
C LEU A 29 3.95 -9.11 1.84
N ARG A 30 3.10 -8.36 2.55
CA ARG A 30 1.82 -8.86 3.04
C ARG A 30 0.68 -8.18 2.29
N VAL A 31 -0.07 -8.97 1.53
CA VAL A 31 -1.17 -8.49 0.67
C VAL A 31 -2.50 -8.57 1.42
N MET A 32 -3.28 -7.49 1.37
CA MET A 32 -4.65 -7.42 1.89
C MET A 32 -5.59 -7.17 0.73
N MET A 33 -6.57 -8.06 0.56
CA MET A 33 -7.51 -8.07 -0.56
C MET A 33 -8.90 -7.58 -0.11
N THR A 34 -9.88 -7.61 -1.00
CA THR A 34 -11.23 -7.07 -0.80
C THR A 34 -11.91 -7.52 0.51
N ALA A 35 -11.69 -8.76 0.97
CA ALA A 35 -12.29 -9.25 2.21
C ALA A 35 -11.75 -8.52 3.45
N GLU A 36 -10.44 -8.36 3.55
CA GLU A 36 -9.78 -7.64 4.64
C GLU A 36 -10.02 -6.12 4.56
N LEU A 37 -10.11 -5.58 3.35
CA LEU A 37 -10.39 -4.16 3.11
C LEU A 37 -11.82 -3.78 3.56
N ARG A 38 -12.82 -4.63 3.28
CA ARG A 38 -14.22 -4.39 3.66
C ARG A 38 -14.44 -4.26 5.17
N ASN A 39 -13.76 -5.10 5.95
CA ASN A 39 -13.93 -5.13 7.40
C ASN A 39 -12.95 -4.21 8.13
N CYS A 40 -12.21 -3.36 7.41
CA CYS A 40 -11.12 -2.56 7.97
C CYS A 40 -10.05 -3.40 8.70
N GLY A 41 -9.95 -4.70 8.41
CA GLY A 41 -9.01 -5.61 9.07
C GLY A 41 -7.54 -5.22 8.83
N PHE A 42 -7.28 -4.49 7.74
CA PHE A 42 -5.98 -3.91 7.45
C PHE A 42 -5.51 -2.91 8.54
N LEU A 43 -6.42 -2.23 9.24
CA LEU A 43 -6.04 -1.27 10.29
C LEU A 43 -5.46 -1.97 11.51
N ASP A 44 -6.12 -3.00 12.01
CA ASP A 44 -5.65 -3.74 13.18
C ASP A 44 -4.31 -4.44 12.89
N ILE A 45 -4.16 -4.93 11.65
CA ILE A 45 -2.90 -5.48 11.15
C ILE A 45 -1.81 -4.40 11.11
N ALA A 46 -2.08 -3.25 10.50
CA ALA A 46 -1.12 -2.15 10.40
C ALA A 46 -0.69 -1.65 11.80
N LEU A 47 -1.64 -1.42 12.70
CA LEU A 47 -1.38 -1.00 14.08
C LEU A 47 -0.56 -2.05 14.84
N THR A 48 -0.86 -3.34 14.65
CA THR A 48 -0.11 -4.42 15.29
C THR A 48 1.33 -4.49 14.78
N LEU A 49 1.53 -4.35 13.46
CA LEU A 49 2.86 -4.34 12.86
C LEU A 49 3.66 -3.09 13.29
N GLN A 50 3.02 -1.92 13.37
CA GLN A 50 3.63 -0.69 13.87
C GLN A 50 4.06 -0.81 15.33
N ARG A 51 3.18 -1.29 16.22
CA ARG A 51 3.51 -1.52 17.64
C ARG A 51 4.68 -2.50 17.83
N LYS A 52 4.85 -3.44 16.91
CA LYS A 52 5.95 -4.40 16.90
C LYS A 52 7.21 -3.89 16.16
N ASN A 53 7.20 -2.64 15.69
CA ASN A 53 8.27 -2.04 14.88
C ASN A 53 8.64 -2.86 13.62
N ALA A 54 7.64 -3.55 13.07
CA ALA A 54 7.76 -4.42 11.90
C ALA A 54 7.21 -3.76 10.63
N LEU A 55 6.31 -2.78 10.73
CA LEU A 55 5.74 -2.10 9.56
C LEU A 55 6.74 -1.11 8.97
N ILE A 56 7.13 -1.32 7.71
CA ILE A 56 8.05 -0.43 6.99
C ILE A 56 7.33 0.56 6.09
N ALA A 57 6.34 0.09 5.34
CA ALA A 57 5.58 0.93 4.43
C ALA A 57 4.21 0.32 4.14
N ILE A 58 3.30 1.15 3.64
CA ILE A 58 2.01 0.72 3.09
C ILE A 58 1.90 1.22 1.66
N ILE A 59 1.58 0.32 0.73
CA ILE A 59 1.21 0.64 -0.64
C ILE A 59 -0.32 0.57 -0.74
N VAL A 60 -0.94 1.61 -1.29
CA VAL A 60 -2.41 1.71 -1.40
C VAL A 60 -2.82 1.94 -2.86
N GLY A 61 -3.53 0.97 -3.43
CA GLY A 61 -4.12 1.06 -4.76
C GLY A 61 -5.23 2.10 -4.87
N GLY A 62 -5.34 2.73 -6.05
CA GLY A 62 -6.29 3.82 -6.33
C GLY A 62 -7.71 3.37 -6.65
N PHE A 63 -7.90 2.12 -7.10
CA PHE A 63 -9.20 1.58 -7.45
C PHE A 63 -9.36 0.19 -6.84
N LEU A 64 -10.42 0.01 -6.06
CA LEU A 64 -10.79 -1.27 -5.46
C LEU A 64 -12.16 -1.70 -6.02
N SER A 65 -12.11 -2.58 -7.01
CA SER A 65 -13.19 -3.08 -7.89
C SER A 65 -14.53 -3.37 -7.22
N GLU A 66 -14.57 -3.84 -5.97
CA GLU A 66 -15.82 -4.20 -5.29
C GLU A 66 -16.15 -3.32 -4.07
N CYS A 67 -15.32 -2.33 -3.75
CA CYS A 67 -15.48 -1.50 -2.56
C CYS A 67 -16.11 -0.13 -2.86
N ARG A 68 -16.99 0.01 -3.86
CA ARG A 68 -17.85 1.20 -4.16
C ARG A 68 -17.25 2.61 -3.98
N ILE A 69 -15.92 2.75 -3.96
CA ILE A 69 -15.26 4.00 -3.63
C ILE A 69 -13.94 4.01 -4.40
N SER A 70 -13.69 5.14 -5.03
CA SER A 70 -12.40 5.82 -5.18
C SER A 70 -11.65 5.90 -3.82
N ALA A 71 -11.37 4.75 -3.20
CA ALA A 71 -11.17 4.60 -1.76
C ALA A 71 -9.71 4.70 -1.35
N GLY A 72 -8.76 4.57 -2.27
CA GLY A 72 -7.34 4.64 -1.94
C GLY A 72 -7.00 5.87 -1.08
N PRO A 73 -7.34 7.09 -1.52
CA PRO A 73 -7.18 8.29 -0.71
C PRO A 73 -7.91 8.21 0.66
N LYS A 74 -9.13 7.67 0.72
CA LYS A 74 -9.85 7.52 2.00
C LYS A 74 -9.20 6.51 2.94
N ILE A 75 -8.63 5.42 2.41
CA ILE A 75 -7.86 4.44 3.18
C ILE A 75 -6.61 5.10 3.76
N VAL A 76 -5.90 5.90 2.95
CA VAL A 76 -4.75 6.68 3.43
C VAL A 76 -5.16 7.61 4.57
N ARG A 77 -6.24 8.37 4.40
CA ARG A 77 -6.76 9.23 5.46
C ARG A 77 -7.08 8.44 6.72
N LEU A 78 -7.76 7.30 6.59
CA LEU A 78 -8.11 6.46 7.71
C LEU A 78 -6.87 5.91 8.42
N LEU A 79 -5.83 5.47 7.69
CA LEU A 79 -4.56 5.05 8.27
C LEU A 79 -3.92 6.17 9.10
N ARG A 80 -3.89 7.40 8.57
CA ARG A 80 -3.36 8.57 9.28
C ARG A 80 -4.19 8.97 10.50
N GLU A 81 -5.51 8.99 10.38
CA GLU A 81 -6.42 9.26 11.51
C GLU A 81 -6.28 8.21 12.63
N ARG A 82 -5.86 6.99 12.29
CA ARG A 82 -5.54 5.93 13.27
C ARG A 82 -4.11 5.98 13.80
N GLY A 83 -3.30 6.96 13.42
CA GLY A 83 -1.94 7.16 13.93
C GLY A 83 -0.89 6.27 13.28
N ILE A 84 -1.11 5.81 12.04
CA ILE A 84 -0.06 5.14 11.27
C ILE A 84 1.00 6.17 10.84
N THR A 85 2.26 5.92 11.21
CA THR A 85 3.37 6.86 11.02
C THR A 85 4.39 6.41 9.97
N CYS A 86 4.34 5.16 9.52
CA CYS A 86 5.22 4.71 8.44
C CYS A 86 4.88 5.40 7.11
N PRO A 87 5.80 5.38 6.13
CA PRO A 87 5.50 5.81 4.77
C PRO A 87 4.28 5.12 4.16
N ILE A 88 3.41 5.90 3.53
CA ILE A 88 2.25 5.47 2.76
C ILE A 88 2.41 5.96 1.32
N ILE A 89 2.39 5.03 0.37
CA ILE A 89 2.53 5.31 -1.05
C ILE A 89 1.22 5.02 -1.74
N GLY A 90 0.59 6.07 -2.25
CA GLY A 90 -0.57 5.94 -3.13
C GLY A 90 -0.13 5.52 -4.53
N CYS A 91 -0.94 4.73 -5.21
CA CYS A 91 -0.62 4.34 -6.58
C CYS A 91 -1.85 4.04 -7.43
N SER A 92 -1.82 4.46 -8.69
CA SER A 92 -2.94 4.26 -9.62
C SER A 92 -2.48 4.39 -11.07
N GLY A 93 -3.25 3.84 -12.01
CA GLY A 93 -3.12 4.11 -13.45
C GLY A 93 -3.70 5.45 -13.88
N ASN A 94 -4.33 6.18 -12.96
CA ASN A 94 -4.89 7.51 -13.21
C ASN A 94 -4.11 8.57 -12.43
N SER A 95 -3.35 9.41 -13.13
CA SER A 95 -2.58 10.51 -12.54
C SER A 95 -3.45 11.56 -11.86
N ALA A 96 -4.73 11.68 -12.23
CA ALA A 96 -5.64 12.63 -11.58
C ALA A 96 -5.91 12.30 -10.10
N LEU A 97 -5.55 11.11 -9.63
CA LEU A 97 -5.68 10.74 -8.21
C LEU A 97 -4.50 11.20 -7.35
N GLU A 98 -3.39 11.65 -7.94
CA GLU A 98 -2.18 12.02 -7.22
C GLU A 98 -2.45 13.03 -6.10
N ASN A 99 -3.00 14.20 -6.44
CA ASN A 99 -3.30 15.24 -5.46
C ASN A 99 -4.24 14.73 -4.36
N SER A 100 -5.24 13.91 -4.72
CA SER A 100 -6.16 13.34 -3.73
C SER A 100 -5.44 12.43 -2.72
N PHE A 101 -4.49 11.61 -3.17
CA PHE A 101 -3.69 10.79 -2.26
C PHE A 101 -2.83 11.63 -1.32
N ILE A 102 -2.13 12.63 -1.86
CA ILE A 102 -1.25 13.51 -1.07
C ILE A 102 -2.06 14.31 -0.04
N GLU A 103 -3.18 14.91 -0.43
CA GLU A 103 -4.08 15.67 0.46
C GLU A 103 -4.67 14.81 1.59
N ASN A 104 -4.81 13.51 1.37
CA ASN A 104 -5.29 12.57 2.39
C ASN A 104 -4.16 11.98 3.25
N GLY A 105 -2.90 12.38 3.02
CA GLY A 105 -1.76 12.06 3.87
C GLY A 105 -0.81 10.97 3.37
N ALA A 106 -0.84 10.65 2.08
CA ALA A 106 0.19 9.81 1.47
C ALA A 106 1.51 10.61 1.38
N ASP A 107 2.64 9.97 1.63
CA ASP A 107 3.96 10.62 1.54
C ASP A 107 4.41 10.77 0.09
N SER A 108 3.95 9.87 -0.79
CA SER A 108 4.15 10.01 -2.22
C SER A 108 3.09 9.27 -3.02
N PHE A 109 3.07 9.55 -4.32
CA PHE A 109 2.26 8.86 -5.30
C PHE A 109 3.14 8.22 -6.37
N VAL A 110 2.69 7.09 -6.91
CA VAL A 110 3.31 6.42 -8.06
C VAL A 110 2.24 6.16 -9.11
N LEU A 111 2.37 6.81 -10.26
CA LEU A 111 1.62 6.45 -11.46
C LEU A 111 2.06 5.05 -11.90
N ARG A 112 1.16 4.07 -11.80
CA ARG A 112 1.39 2.69 -12.22
C ARG A 112 0.31 2.24 -13.19
N GLY A 113 0.71 1.83 -14.38
CA GLY A 113 -0.22 1.18 -15.31
C GLY A 113 -0.41 -0.30 -14.98
N MET A 114 -1.30 -0.97 -15.70
CA MET A 114 -1.40 -2.45 -15.70
C MET A 114 -0.12 -3.13 -16.21
N VAL A 115 0.78 -2.38 -16.85
CA VAL A 115 2.04 -2.87 -17.41
C VAL A 115 3.17 -2.88 -16.37
N ASP A 116 3.07 -2.09 -15.30
CA ASP A 116 4.06 -2.06 -14.23
C ASP A 116 3.41 -1.93 -12.84
N GLY A 117 2.66 -2.96 -12.46
CA GLY A 117 1.94 -2.97 -11.19
C GLY A 117 2.83 -2.91 -9.95
N ALA A 118 4.11 -3.29 -10.08
CA ALA A 118 5.06 -3.36 -8.98
C ALA A 118 5.96 -2.12 -8.82
N ALA A 119 5.76 -1.08 -9.64
CA ALA A 119 6.51 0.18 -9.54
C ALA A 119 6.58 0.77 -8.11
N PRO A 120 5.48 0.80 -7.31
CA PRO A 120 5.54 1.33 -5.95
C PRO A 120 6.43 0.50 -5.02
N LEU A 121 6.42 -0.83 -5.16
CA LEU A 121 7.24 -1.72 -4.35
C LEU A 121 8.73 -1.55 -4.67
N ARG A 122 9.09 -1.45 -5.96
CA ARG A 122 10.50 -1.21 -6.34
C ARG A 122 11.02 0.11 -5.78
N LYS A 123 10.22 1.17 -5.85
CA LYS A 123 10.57 2.47 -5.25
C LYS A 123 10.83 2.36 -3.74
N ILE A 124 10.03 1.59 -3.00
CA ILE A 124 10.28 1.35 -1.57
C ILE A 124 11.61 0.63 -1.36
N LEU A 125 11.86 -0.42 -2.13
CA LEU A 125 13.08 -1.22 -1.98
C LEU A 125 14.33 -0.42 -2.32
N GLU A 126 14.28 0.46 -3.33
CA GLU A 126 15.37 1.39 -3.66
C GLU A 126 15.67 2.35 -2.51
N LEU A 127 14.64 2.93 -1.88
CA LEU A 127 14.80 3.85 -0.75
C LEU A 127 15.34 3.20 0.53
N ILE A 128 15.16 1.88 0.69
CA ILE A 128 15.64 1.13 1.86
C ILE A 128 17.09 0.67 1.65
N GLN A 129 17.52 0.52 0.40
CA GLN A 129 18.87 0.04 0.05
C GLN A 129 19.89 1.18 -0.15
N SER A 130 19.44 2.43 -0.25
CA SER A 130 20.28 3.64 -0.31
C SER A 130 20.73 4.10 1.07
#